data_AF-A0A399P0E5-F1
#
_entry.id   AF-A0A399P0E5-F1
#
_cell.length_a   1.000
_cell.length_b   1.000
_cell.length_c   1.000
_cell.angle_alpha   90.00
_cell.angle_beta   90.00
_cell.angle_gamma   90.00
#
_symmetry.space_group_name_H-M   'P 1'
#
loop_
_entity.id
_entity.type
_entity.pdbx_description
1 polymer ?
#
loop_
_entity_poly.entity_id
_entity_poly.type
_entity_poly.pdbx_seq_one_letter_code
_entity_poly.pdbx_strand_id
1 'polypeptide(L)'
;RRDGARLMLKVPLVAAERRGGRLMAAWAGRGAAPVLASDADGTVLMARAGDPGILVREASSDGPGADARDDRATRILARAAARLHRVPLEPRVVAEAVPLEVGFRELVAPERPLPRSLDRGAAVARELLAGPGPTAVLHGDVHHGNVLRFGGDDSSDSDGDDDRDDGWRAIDPKALVGDPGFDTANVLANPTPAIALRPGRLARRARVVAEETGA
;
A
#
# COMPACT_ATOMS: atom_id res chain seq x y z
N ARG A 1 14.40 -10.22 19.32
CA ARG A 1 13.25 -11.12 19.57
C ARG A 1 12.74 -10.83 20.98
N ARG A 2 11.43 -10.95 21.23
CA ARG A 2 10.84 -10.89 22.58
C ARG A 2 9.86 -12.05 22.68
N ASP A 3 9.98 -12.88 23.72
CA ASP A 3 9.12 -14.04 23.95
C ASP A 3 8.99 -14.96 22.71
N GLY A 4 10.11 -15.22 22.03
CA GLY A 4 10.15 -16.04 20.81
C GLY A 4 9.75 -15.30 19.52
N ALA A 5 9.01 -14.19 19.60
CA ALA A 5 8.58 -13.41 18.44
C ALA A 5 9.73 -12.64 17.76
N ARG A 6 9.73 -12.67 16.42
CA ARG A 6 10.64 -11.87 15.59
C ARG A 6 10.12 -10.43 15.56
N LEU A 7 10.99 -9.49 15.90
CA LEU A 7 10.69 -8.05 15.93
C LEU A 7 11.66 -7.30 15.03
N MET A 8 11.22 -6.13 14.54
CA MET A 8 12.01 -5.18 13.79
C MET A 8 11.90 -3.81 14.44
N LEU A 9 13.04 -3.15 14.65
CA LEU A 9 13.10 -1.74 15.03
C LEU A 9 13.30 -0.93 13.74
N LYS A 10 12.43 0.03 13.48
CA LYS A 10 12.56 0.98 12.38
C LYS A 10 12.81 2.37 12.95
N VAL A 11 13.98 2.92 12.63
CA VAL A 11 14.41 4.25 13.03
C VAL A 11 14.29 5.18 11.82
N PRO A 12 13.47 6.25 11.88
CA PRO A 12 13.26 7.12 10.75
C PRO A 12 14.46 8.06 10.52
N LEU A 13 14.88 8.19 9.28
CA LEU A 13 16.00 9.04 8.83
C LEU A 13 15.51 10.34 8.20
N VAL A 14 14.30 10.34 7.63
CA VAL A 14 13.71 11.51 6.95
C VAL A 14 12.30 11.82 7.46
N ALA A 15 11.84 13.05 7.24
CA ALA A 15 10.53 13.52 7.72
C ALA A 15 9.35 12.65 7.25
N ALA A 16 9.43 12.10 6.03
CA ALA A 16 8.41 11.18 5.51
C ALA A 16 8.34 9.88 6.33
N GLU A 17 9.49 9.30 6.68
CA GLU A 17 9.53 8.07 7.50
C GLU A 17 9.06 8.33 8.93
N ARG A 18 9.31 9.53 9.49
CA ARG A 18 8.79 9.93 10.81
C ARG A 18 7.27 9.92 10.83
N ARG A 19 6.64 10.55 9.83
CA ARG A 19 5.17 10.51 9.65
C ARG A 19 4.68 9.09 9.44
N GLY A 20 5.37 8.31 8.62
CA GLY A 20 5.05 6.92 8.35
C GLY A 20 5.05 6.06 9.62
N GLY A 21 6.07 6.21 10.47
CA GLY A 21 6.14 5.50 11.75
C GLY A 21 5.02 5.89 12.73
N ARG A 22 4.68 7.18 12.81
CA ARG A 22 3.53 7.61 13.62
C ARG A 22 2.20 7.10 13.07
N LEU A 23 2.04 7.04 11.74
CA LEU A 23 0.85 6.45 11.12
C LEU A 23 0.76 4.94 11.39
N MET A 24 1.88 4.21 11.32
CA MET A 24 1.93 2.80 11.73
C MET A 24 1.46 2.61 13.17
N ALA A 25 1.94 3.44 14.10
CA ALA A 25 1.52 3.41 15.50
C ALA A 25 0.01 3.72 15.65
N ALA A 26 -0.52 4.68 14.88
CA ALA A 26 -1.93 5.07 14.93
C ALA A 26 -2.88 4.00 14.33
N TRP A 27 -2.43 3.27 13.31
CA TRP A 27 -3.17 2.10 12.82
C TRP A 27 -3.21 0.97 13.85
N ALA A 28 -2.21 0.86 14.73
CA ALA A 28 -2.22 -0.03 15.89
C ALA A 28 -2.55 -1.49 15.54
N GLY A 29 -1.98 -2.01 14.45
CA GLY A 29 -2.21 -3.39 13.99
C GLY A 29 -3.47 -3.59 13.12
N ARG A 30 -4.30 -2.55 12.94
CA ARG A 30 -5.52 -2.60 12.11
C ARG A 30 -5.13 -2.40 10.64
N GLY A 31 -4.98 -3.51 9.91
CA GLY A 31 -4.51 -3.51 8.52
C GLY A 31 -3.01 -3.26 8.33
N ALA A 32 -2.31 -2.75 9.35
CA ALA A 32 -0.86 -2.55 9.37
C ALA A 32 -0.15 -3.51 10.33
N ALA A 33 1.17 -3.68 10.19
CA ALA A 33 1.92 -4.59 11.05
C ALA A 33 1.78 -4.19 12.53
N PRO A 34 1.66 -5.16 13.46
CA PRO A 34 1.54 -4.87 14.89
C PRO A 34 2.73 -4.07 15.42
N VAL A 35 2.46 -2.89 15.98
CA VAL A 35 3.44 -2.03 16.65
C VAL A 35 3.40 -2.32 18.15
N LEU A 36 4.55 -2.66 18.73
CA LEU A 36 4.70 -2.99 20.15
C LEU A 36 5.13 -1.78 20.99
N ALA A 37 5.90 -0.87 20.40
CA ALA A 37 6.31 0.38 21.02
C ALA A 37 6.61 1.41 19.93
N SER A 38 6.39 2.68 20.25
CA SER A 38 6.73 3.80 19.39
C SER A 38 7.11 5.03 20.22
N ASP A 39 7.87 5.94 19.63
CA ASP A 39 8.14 7.27 20.20
C ASP A 39 7.47 8.39 19.39
N ALA A 40 7.60 9.64 19.87
CA ALA A 40 7.06 10.81 19.19
C ALA A 40 7.79 11.14 17.87
N ASP A 41 9.03 10.69 17.74
CA ASP A 41 9.86 10.92 16.56
C ASP A 41 9.49 10.00 15.39
N GLY A 42 8.68 8.97 15.63
CA GLY A 42 8.22 8.01 14.63
C GLY A 42 9.07 6.73 14.58
N THR A 43 9.93 6.50 15.56
CA THR A 43 10.58 5.19 15.73
C THR A 43 9.52 4.18 16.13
N VAL A 44 9.53 3.01 15.50
CA VAL A 44 8.61 1.91 15.83
C VAL A 44 9.36 0.60 16.06
N LEU A 45 8.99 -0.09 17.13
CA LEU A 45 9.30 -1.51 17.34
C LEU A 45 8.05 -2.31 16.95
N MET A 46 8.15 -3.14 15.92
CA MET A 46 7.01 -3.86 15.36
C MET A 46 7.30 -5.34 15.14
N ALA A 47 6.25 -6.13 14.93
CA ALA A 47 6.37 -7.51 14.49
C ALA A 47 7.15 -7.59 13.18
N ARG A 48 7.94 -8.66 12.98
CA ARG A 48 8.65 -8.92 11.73
C ARG A 48 8.03 -10.14 11.04
N ALA A 49 7.57 -9.96 9.81
CA ALA A 49 7.03 -11.02 8.97
C ALA A 49 8.04 -12.17 8.77
N GLY A 50 7.52 -13.37 8.59
CA GLY A 50 8.33 -14.57 8.39
C GLY A 50 8.97 -14.65 7.01
N ASP A 51 8.17 -14.36 5.99
CA ASP A 51 8.55 -14.40 4.58
C ASP A 51 7.98 -13.17 3.86
N PRO A 52 8.81 -12.14 3.59
CA PRO A 52 8.35 -10.93 2.94
C PRO A 52 8.15 -11.09 1.42
N GLY A 53 8.52 -12.24 0.83
CA GLY A 53 8.59 -12.41 -0.63
C GLY A 53 7.35 -13.07 -1.27
N ILE A 54 6.34 -13.44 -0.48
CA ILE A 54 5.21 -14.26 -0.97
C ILE A 54 4.50 -13.60 -2.16
N LEU A 55 4.03 -12.35 -2.01
CA LEU A 55 3.30 -11.67 -3.08
C LEU A 55 4.18 -11.36 -4.30
N VAL A 56 5.46 -11.06 -4.09
CA VAL A 56 6.41 -10.85 -5.20
C VAL A 56 6.55 -12.14 -6.01
N ARG A 57 6.66 -13.31 -5.36
CA ARG A 57 6.76 -14.61 -6.05
C ARG A 57 5.45 -14.97 -6.76
N GLU A 58 4.30 -14.69 -6.16
CA GLU A 58 3.00 -14.89 -6.82
C GLU A 58 2.87 -14.04 -8.08
N ALA A 59 3.16 -12.75 -8.00
CA ALA A 59 3.10 -11.85 -9.14
C ALA A 59 4.13 -12.20 -10.23
N SER A 60 5.30 -12.70 -9.84
CA SER A 60 6.39 -13.08 -10.77
C SER A 60 6.25 -14.48 -11.34
N SER A 61 5.24 -15.26 -10.91
CA SER A 61 5.06 -16.64 -11.35
C SER A 61 4.82 -16.72 -12.86
N ASP A 62 5.30 -17.81 -13.45
CA ASP A 62 5.11 -18.16 -14.86
C ASP A 62 4.52 -19.58 -14.99
N GLY A 63 3.96 -19.90 -16.15
CA GLY A 63 3.33 -21.19 -16.42
C GLY A 63 1.88 -21.32 -15.92
N PRO A 64 1.36 -22.55 -15.83
CA PRO A 64 -0.03 -22.79 -15.45
C PRO A 64 -0.39 -22.13 -14.10
N GLY A 65 -1.49 -21.37 -14.10
CA GLY A 65 -1.98 -20.67 -12.92
C GLY A 65 -1.22 -19.39 -12.53
N ALA A 66 -0.26 -18.93 -13.33
CA ALA A 66 0.42 -17.64 -13.10
C ALA A 66 -0.56 -16.47 -12.95
N ASP A 67 -1.56 -16.44 -13.82
CA ASP A 67 -2.63 -15.45 -13.79
C ASP A 67 -3.44 -15.54 -12.49
N ALA A 68 -3.85 -16.73 -12.06
CA ALA A 68 -4.59 -16.90 -10.81
C ALA A 68 -3.80 -16.42 -9.57
N ARG A 69 -2.48 -16.67 -9.55
CA ARG A 69 -1.59 -16.17 -8.49
C ARG A 69 -1.47 -14.65 -8.51
N ASP A 70 -1.37 -14.03 -9.68
CA ASP A 70 -1.32 -12.57 -9.80
C ASP A 70 -2.64 -11.91 -9.38
N ASP A 71 -3.78 -12.52 -9.71
CA ASP A 71 -5.10 -12.05 -9.25
C ASP A 71 -5.20 -12.13 -7.74
N ARG A 72 -4.75 -13.25 -7.14
CA ARG A 72 -4.73 -13.41 -5.69
C ARG A 72 -3.88 -12.35 -5.02
N ALA A 73 -2.66 -12.11 -5.52
CA ALA A 73 -1.79 -11.06 -4.99
C ALA A 73 -2.42 -9.67 -5.12
N THR A 74 -3.06 -9.38 -6.25
CA THR A 74 -3.75 -8.11 -6.50
C THR A 74 -4.93 -7.91 -5.54
N ARG A 75 -5.73 -8.96 -5.32
CA ARG A 75 -6.86 -8.98 -4.38
C ARG A 75 -6.41 -8.70 -2.96
N ILE A 76 -5.33 -9.34 -2.51
CA ILE A 76 -4.73 -9.10 -1.18
C ILE A 76 -4.30 -7.64 -1.02
N LEU A 77 -3.65 -7.06 -2.03
CA LEU A 77 -3.20 -5.67 -2.01
C LEU A 77 -4.37 -4.68 -1.97
N ALA A 78 -5.41 -4.91 -2.79
CA ALA A 78 -6.62 -4.09 -2.80
C ALA A 78 -7.35 -4.13 -1.45
N ARG A 79 -7.54 -5.33 -0.88
CA ARG A 79 -8.13 -5.51 0.45
C ARG A 79 -7.30 -4.87 1.56
N ALA A 80 -5.97 -4.96 1.48
CA ALA A 80 -5.08 -4.30 2.44
C ALA A 80 -5.25 -2.77 2.41
N ALA A 81 -5.26 -2.15 1.22
CA ALA A 81 -5.52 -0.72 1.07
C ALA A 81 -6.90 -0.33 1.64
N ALA A 82 -7.96 -1.03 1.23
CA ALA A 82 -9.32 -0.75 1.67
C ALA A 82 -9.50 -0.88 3.20
N ARG A 83 -8.80 -1.81 3.85
CA ARG A 83 -8.78 -1.93 5.31
C ARG A 83 -8.15 -0.71 5.97
N LEU A 84 -7.01 -0.24 5.47
CA LEU A 84 -6.31 0.93 6.02
C LEU A 84 -7.16 2.21 5.92
N HIS A 85 -7.85 2.40 4.79
CA HIS A 85 -8.69 3.58 4.55
C HIS A 85 -9.88 3.70 5.52
N ARG A 86 -10.32 2.58 6.10
CA ARG A 86 -11.44 2.53 7.06
C ARG A 86 -11.00 2.67 8.51
N VAL A 87 -9.70 2.69 8.80
CA VAL A 87 -9.21 2.78 10.19
C VAL A 87 -9.50 4.18 10.74
N PRO A 88 -10.28 4.32 11.83
CA PRO A 88 -10.47 5.61 12.47
C PRO A 88 -9.16 6.13 13.06
N LEU A 89 -8.82 7.36 12.72
CA LEU A 89 -7.60 8.05 13.14
C LEU A 89 -7.93 9.33 13.89
N GLU A 90 -7.09 9.63 14.89
CA GLU A 90 -7.17 10.89 15.61
C GLU A 90 -6.92 12.09 14.67
N PRO A 91 -7.62 13.23 14.85
CA PRO A 91 -7.47 14.40 13.98
C PRO A 91 -6.03 14.88 13.81
N ARG A 92 -5.21 14.77 14.87
CA ARG A 92 -3.78 15.13 14.83
C ARG A 92 -2.98 14.29 13.84
N VAL A 93 -3.30 13.01 13.68
CA VAL A 93 -2.60 12.10 12.75
C VAL A 93 -3.02 12.42 11.32
N VAL A 94 -4.32 12.69 11.10
CA VAL A 94 -4.83 13.11 9.80
C VAL A 94 -4.18 14.43 9.35
N ALA A 95 -4.02 15.39 10.27
CA ALA A 95 -3.39 16.68 9.99
C ALA A 95 -1.89 16.58 9.61
N GLU A 96 -1.21 15.50 9.99
CA GLU A 96 0.18 15.27 9.58
C GLU A 96 0.30 14.65 8.18
N ALA A 97 -0.77 14.06 7.65
CA ALA A 97 -0.75 13.43 6.34
C ALA A 97 -0.54 14.47 5.23
N VAL A 98 0.28 14.12 4.24
CA VAL A 98 0.64 15.03 3.15
C VAL A 98 -0.38 14.91 2.01
N PRO A 99 -1.01 16.01 1.57
CA PRO A 99 -1.94 15.97 0.43
C PRO A 99 -1.25 15.47 -0.84
N LEU A 100 -1.92 14.62 -1.63
CA LEU A 100 -1.37 14.07 -2.87
C LEU A 100 -0.87 15.16 -3.82
N GLU A 101 -1.56 16.31 -3.88
CA GLU A 101 -1.21 17.47 -4.71
C GLU A 101 0.22 17.96 -4.47
N VAL A 102 0.75 17.78 -3.25
CA VAL A 102 2.13 18.14 -2.92
C VAL A 102 3.11 17.25 -3.70
N GLY A 103 2.84 15.95 -3.80
CA GLY A 103 3.69 15.01 -4.56
C GLY A 103 3.53 15.17 -6.07
N PHE A 104 2.35 15.57 -6.54
CA PHE A 104 2.08 15.80 -7.96
C PHE A 104 2.50 17.18 -8.48
N ARG A 105 2.94 18.10 -7.61
CA ARG A 105 3.23 19.50 -7.97
C ARG A 105 4.15 19.64 -9.18
N GLU A 106 5.23 18.86 -9.21
CA GLU A 106 6.20 18.89 -10.32
C GLU A 106 5.61 18.43 -11.66
N LEU A 107 4.51 17.66 -11.65
CA LEU A 107 3.82 17.22 -12.85
C LEU A 107 2.73 18.23 -13.28
N VAL A 108 1.98 18.78 -12.32
CA VAL A 108 0.77 19.58 -12.62
C VAL A 108 1.03 21.08 -12.71
N ALA A 109 2.03 21.59 -11.99
CA ALA A 109 2.45 22.99 -11.96
C ALA A 109 3.99 23.10 -12.04
N PRO A 110 4.62 22.61 -13.13
CA PRO A 110 6.07 22.56 -13.23
C PRO A 110 6.68 23.97 -13.39
N GLU A 111 7.81 24.22 -12.75
CA GLU A 111 8.55 25.49 -12.89
C GLU A 111 9.18 25.66 -14.28
N ARG A 112 9.38 24.56 -15.00
CA ARG A 112 9.96 24.50 -16.35
C ARG A 112 9.12 23.60 -17.25
N PRO A 113 9.08 23.82 -18.58
CA PRO A 113 8.35 22.93 -19.49
C PRO A 113 8.77 21.47 -19.33
N LEU A 114 7.80 20.57 -19.19
CA LEU A 114 8.02 19.14 -19.14
C LEU A 114 8.16 18.55 -20.56
N PRO A 115 8.78 17.36 -20.70
CA PRO A 115 8.74 16.62 -21.95
C PRO A 115 7.30 16.31 -22.38
N ARG A 116 7.00 16.44 -23.68
CA ARG A 116 5.66 16.17 -24.25
C ARG A 116 5.12 14.77 -23.95
N SER A 117 6.00 13.81 -23.69
CA SER A 117 5.61 12.44 -23.28
C SER A 117 4.81 12.41 -21.98
N LEU A 118 4.91 13.45 -21.13
CA LEU A 118 4.19 13.56 -19.86
C LEU A 118 2.86 14.30 -19.97
N ASP A 119 2.56 14.96 -21.10
CA ASP A 119 1.38 15.82 -21.24
C ASP A 119 0.07 15.10 -20.90
N ARG A 120 -0.08 13.85 -21.38
CA ARG A 120 -1.25 13.02 -21.07
C ARG A 120 -1.33 12.69 -19.58
N GLY A 121 -0.21 12.33 -18.97
CA GLY A 121 -0.17 12.02 -17.54
C GLY A 121 -0.49 13.24 -16.68
N ALA A 122 0.05 14.42 -17.06
CA ALA A 122 -0.25 15.68 -16.38
C ALA A 122 -1.71 16.10 -16.54
N ALA A 123 -2.33 15.88 -17.70
CA ALA A 123 -3.77 16.13 -17.89
C ALA A 123 -4.63 15.23 -16.99
N VAL A 124 -4.37 13.92 -16.99
CA VAL A 124 -5.08 12.95 -16.13
C VAL A 124 -4.88 13.27 -14.64
N ALA A 125 -3.66 13.59 -14.22
CA ALA A 125 -3.39 13.95 -12.83
C ALA A 125 -4.16 15.21 -12.39
N ARG A 126 -4.24 16.24 -13.24
CA ARG A 126 -5.04 17.45 -12.94
C ARG A 126 -6.53 17.13 -12.80
N GLU A 127 -7.06 16.29 -13.68
CA GLU A 127 -8.46 15.88 -13.63
C GLU A 127 -8.78 15.13 -12.33
N LEU A 128 -7.96 14.13 -11.98
CA LEU A 128 -8.15 13.33 -10.78
C LEU A 128 -7.99 14.15 -9.49
N LEU A 129 -6.98 15.02 -9.41
CA LEU A 129 -6.74 15.86 -8.22
C LEU A 129 -7.78 16.97 -8.04
N ALA A 130 -8.46 17.41 -9.11
CA ALA A 130 -9.50 18.42 -9.03
C ALA A 130 -10.88 17.84 -8.65
N GLY A 131 -11.04 16.52 -8.71
CA GLY A 131 -12.31 15.84 -8.47
C GLY A 131 -12.76 15.93 -7.00
N PRO A 132 -14.08 16.01 -6.72
CA PRO A 132 -14.63 16.04 -5.35
C PRO A 132 -14.65 14.63 -4.70
N GLY A 133 -13.70 13.77 -5.07
CA GLY A 133 -13.68 12.36 -4.70
C GLY A 133 -13.58 12.11 -3.19
N PRO A 134 -13.87 10.88 -2.74
CA PRO A 134 -13.69 10.51 -1.35
C PRO A 134 -12.23 10.76 -0.93
N THR A 135 -12.03 11.23 0.30
CA THR A 135 -10.69 11.45 0.87
C THR A 135 -10.45 10.47 2.01
N ALA A 136 -9.28 9.82 2.01
CA ALA A 136 -8.82 8.97 3.10
C ALA A 136 -7.36 9.26 3.43
N VAL A 137 -6.93 8.87 4.64
CA VAL A 137 -5.50 8.74 4.93
C VAL A 137 -5.01 7.47 4.24
N LEU A 138 -3.98 7.63 3.42
CA LEU A 138 -3.45 6.62 2.53
C LEU A 138 -2.14 6.06 3.06
N HIS A 139 -1.85 4.82 2.68
CA HIS A 139 -0.50 4.29 2.80
C HIS A 139 0.48 5.04 1.90
N GLY A 140 0.08 5.34 0.68
CA GLY A 140 0.86 6.05 -0.34
C GLY A 140 1.89 5.19 -1.08
N ASP A 141 1.96 3.89 -0.80
CA ASP A 141 2.98 2.98 -1.37
C ASP A 141 2.57 1.49 -1.22
N VAL A 142 1.29 1.18 -1.48
CA VAL A 142 0.81 -0.21 -1.41
C VAL A 142 1.33 -0.98 -2.62
N HIS A 143 2.18 -1.96 -2.37
CA HIS A 143 2.67 -2.89 -3.37
C HIS A 143 3.10 -4.23 -2.74
N HIS A 144 3.42 -5.20 -3.59
CA HIS A 144 3.79 -6.59 -3.24
C HIS A 144 4.91 -6.72 -2.18
N GLY A 145 5.72 -5.69 -1.95
CA GLY A 145 6.79 -5.68 -0.94
C GLY A 145 6.41 -5.03 0.39
N ASN A 146 5.34 -4.24 0.41
CA ASN A 146 4.87 -3.51 1.59
C ASN A 146 3.64 -4.13 2.24
N VAL A 147 3.08 -5.21 1.69
CA VAL A 147 2.01 -5.99 2.31
C VAL A 147 2.52 -7.41 2.54
N LEU A 148 2.65 -7.78 3.82
CA LEU A 148 3.32 -9.01 4.24
C LEU A 148 2.39 -9.87 5.09
N ARG A 149 2.65 -11.18 5.13
CA ARG A 149 1.88 -12.13 5.95
C ARG A 149 2.44 -12.20 7.37
N PHE A 150 1.56 -12.03 8.35
CA PHE A 150 1.79 -12.13 9.79
C PHE A 150 0.79 -13.11 10.39
N GLY A 151 1.25 -13.98 11.29
CA GLY A 151 0.44 -15.10 11.78
C GLY A 151 0.34 -16.23 10.74
N GLY A 152 0.15 -17.46 11.22
CA GLY A 152 0.21 -18.68 10.41
C GLY A 152 1.54 -19.41 10.55
N ASP A 153 1.48 -20.60 11.12
CA ASP A 153 2.26 -21.74 10.66
C ASP A 153 1.97 -21.96 9.16
N ASP A 154 2.97 -22.39 8.39
CA ASP A 154 2.94 -22.49 6.92
C ASP A 154 1.86 -23.47 6.34
N SER A 155 0.90 -23.90 7.16
CA SER A 155 -0.03 -25.00 6.88
C SER A 155 -1.52 -24.62 6.82
N SER A 156 -1.94 -23.39 7.11
CA SER A 156 -3.35 -23.00 6.91
C SER A 156 -3.51 -22.11 5.68
N ASP A 157 -3.54 -22.74 4.50
CA ASP A 157 -4.18 -22.18 3.30
C ASP A 157 -5.70 -22.16 3.49
N SER A 158 -6.17 -21.47 4.53
CA SER A 158 -7.59 -21.18 4.63
C SER A 158 -7.87 -20.03 3.68
N ASP A 159 -8.39 -20.38 2.50
CA ASP A 159 -9.10 -19.49 1.56
C ASP A 159 -10.41 -18.95 2.17
N GLY A 160 -10.41 -18.70 3.49
CA GLY A 160 -11.55 -18.23 4.25
C GLY A 160 -11.84 -16.79 3.86
N ASP A 161 -12.98 -16.60 3.21
CA ASP A 161 -13.65 -15.34 2.88
C ASP A 161 -14.06 -14.51 4.13
N ASP A 162 -13.50 -14.81 5.31
CA ASP A 162 -13.76 -14.06 6.54
C ASP A 162 -12.75 -12.91 6.63
N ASP A 163 -13.21 -11.73 6.20
CA ASP A 163 -12.52 -10.43 6.17
C ASP A 163 -11.81 -10.01 7.49
N ARG A 164 -11.97 -10.78 8.57
CA ARG A 164 -11.58 -10.38 9.91
C ARG A 164 -10.10 -10.61 10.22
N ASP A 165 -9.44 -11.60 9.61
CA ASP A 165 -7.98 -11.70 9.69
C ASP A 165 -7.33 -12.61 8.62
N ASP A 166 -7.11 -12.06 7.43
CA ASP A 166 -6.35 -12.74 6.36
C ASP A 166 -4.82 -12.84 6.62
N GLY A 167 -4.36 -12.38 7.79
CA GLY A 167 -2.94 -12.32 8.15
C GLY A 167 -2.10 -11.31 7.37
N TRP A 168 -2.64 -10.67 6.31
CA TRP A 168 -1.91 -9.69 5.52
C TRP A 168 -1.94 -8.33 6.18
N ARG A 169 -0.77 -7.70 6.30
CA ARG A 169 -0.62 -6.39 6.93
C ARG A 169 0.37 -5.52 6.18
N ALA A 170 0.07 -4.24 6.10
CA ALA A 170 0.92 -3.24 5.47
C ALA A 170 2.06 -2.78 6.39
N ILE A 171 3.16 -2.33 5.77
CA ILE A 171 4.33 -1.73 6.41
C ILE A 171 4.83 -0.55 5.58
N ASP A 172 5.54 0.37 6.24
CA ASP A 172 6.24 1.47 5.56
C ASP A 172 5.35 2.48 4.78
N PRO A 173 4.32 3.06 5.43
CA PRO A 173 3.50 4.07 4.78
C PRO A 173 4.25 5.40 4.62
N LYS A 174 3.86 6.16 3.60
CA LYS A 174 4.28 7.53 3.32
C LYS A 174 3.42 8.60 4.01
N ALA A 175 2.29 8.18 4.59
CA ALA A 175 1.31 9.04 5.26
C ALA A 175 0.80 10.17 4.36
N LEU A 176 0.04 9.79 3.33
CA LEU A 176 -0.58 10.73 2.39
C LEU A 176 -2.07 10.88 2.70
N VAL A 177 -2.71 11.92 2.16
CA VAL A 177 -4.16 12.11 2.20
C VAL A 177 -4.66 12.48 0.81
N GLY A 178 -5.76 11.87 0.38
CA GLY A 178 -6.34 12.07 -0.95
C GLY A 178 -7.24 10.91 -1.36
N ASP A 179 -7.39 10.74 -2.68
CA ASP A 179 -8.23 9.69 -3.27
C ASP A 179 -7.71 8.27 -2.93
N PRO A 180 -8.55 7.38 -2.35
CA PRO A 180 -8.23 5.98 -2.07
C PRO A 180 -7.66 5.18 -3.26
N GLY A 181 -8.06 5.52 -4.49
CA GLY A 181 -7.59 4.89 -5.72
C GLY A 181 -6.09 5.05 -5.94
N PHE A 182 -5.43 6.02 -5.30
CA PHE A 182 -3.98 6.16 -5.38
C PHE A 182 -3.24 4.94 -4.81
N ASP A 183 -3.72 4.39 -3.69
CA ASP A 183 -3.10 3.20 -3.08
C ASP A 183 -3.23 1.97 -3.97
N THR A 184 -4.35 1.80 -4.68
CA THR A 184 -4.55 0.65 -5.56
C THR A 184 -3.89 0.82 -6.94
N ALA A 185 -3.73 2.06 -7.43
CA ALA A 185 -3.04 2.34 -8.67
C ALA A 185 -1.57 1.89 -8.65
N ASN A 186 -0.89 1.98 -7.49
CA ASN A 186 0.48 1.51 -7.32
C ASN A 186 0.63 0.01 -7.66
N VAL A 187 -0.39 -0.81 -7.40
CA VAL A 187 -0.40 -2.25 -7.70
C VAL A 187 -0.26 -2.51 -9.20
N LEU A 188 -0.76 -1.61 -10.05
CA LEU A 188 -0.77 -1.77 -11.51
C LEU A 188 0.63 -1.67 -12.13
N ALA A 189 1.53 -0.87 -11.53
CA ALA A 189 2.89 -0.64 -12.03
C ALA A 189 3.96 -1.50 -11.32
N ASN A 190 3.60 -2.17 -10.22
CA ASN A 190 4.50 -2.99 -9.40
C ASN A 190 4.43 -4.48 -9.74
N PRO A 191 5.36 -5.34 -9.29
CA PRO A 191 6.56 -5.03 -8.52
C PRO A 191 7.71 -4.50 -9.39
N THR A 192 7.69 -4.76 -10.69
CA THR A 192 8.69 -4.22 -11.64
C THR A 192 8.03 -3.97 -12.99
N PRO A 193 8.59 -3.08 -13.84
CA PRO A 193 8.11 -2.89 -15.20
C PRO A 193 8.09 -4.18 -16.03
N ALA A 194 9.08 -5.07 -15.85
CA ALA A 194 9.15 -6.35 -16.58
C ALA A 194 7.97 -7.29 -16.28
N ILE A 195 7.36 -7.17 -15.09
CA ILE A 195 6.19 -7.96 -14.68
C ILE A 195 4.90 -7.19 -15.01
N ALA A 196 4.82 -5.92 -14.62
CA ALA A 196 3.62 -5.10 -14.78
C ALA A 196 3.22 -4.90 -16.25
N LEU A 197 4.21 -4.80 -17.16
CA LEU A 197 3.97 -4.57 -18.59
C LEU A 197 3.74 -5.86 -19.40
N ARG A 198 3.65 -7.03 -18.75
CA ARG A 198 3.28 -8.27 -19.44
C ARG A 198 1.88 -8.10 -20.08
N PRO A 199 1.67 -8.54 -21.33
CA PRO A 199 0.41 -8.35 -22.03
C PRO A 199 -0.80 -8.82 -21.22
N GLY A 200 -1.86 -8.01 -21.20
CA GLY A 200 -3.11 -8.32 -20.50
C GLY A 200 -3.12 -8.05 -18.98
N ARG A 201 -1.96 -7.91 -18.32
CA ARG A 201 -1.91 -7.75 -16.86
C ARG A 201 -2.55 -6.46 -16.35
N LEU A 202 -2.30 -5.33 -17.00
CA LEU A 202 -2.90 -4.06 -16.60
C LEU A 202 -4.44 -4.15 -16.53
N ALA A 203 -5.06 -4.63 -17.61
CA ALA A 203 -6.52 -4.76 -17.68
C ALA A 203 -7.05 -5.77 -16.64
N ARG A 204 -6.34 -6.87 -16.43
CA ARG A 204 -6.73 -7.91 -15.47
C ARG A 204 -6.65 -7.43 -14.03
N ARG A 205 -5.55 -6.78 -13.65
CA ARG A 205 -5.38 -6.19 -12.32
C ARG A 205 -6.36 -5.05 -12.07
N ALA A 206 -6.60 -4.19 -13.05
CA ALA A 206 -7.59 -3.12 -12.94
C ALA A 206 -8.99 -3.70 -12.66
N ARG A 207 -9.37 -4.78 -13.35
CA ARG A 207 -10.63 -5.50 -13.08
C ARG A 207 -10.69 -6.05 -11.65
N VAL A 208 -9.63 -6.73 -11.18
CA VAL A 208 -9.61 -7.25 -9.79
C VAL A 208 -9.68 -6.13 -8.77
N VAL A 209 -8.97 -5.02 -8.98
CA VAL A 209 -9.06 -3.84 -8.10
C VAL A 209 -10.50 -3.33 -8.05
N ALA A 210 -11.14 -3.14 -9.21
CA ALA A 210 -12.53 -2.68 -9.30
C ALA A 210 -13.50 -3.62 -8.55
N GLU A 211 -13.35 -4.94 -8.72
CA GLU A 211 -14.14 -5.96 -8.01
C GLU A 211 -14.00 -5.83 -6.47
N GLU A 212 -12.79 -5.57 -5.96
CA GLU A 212 -12.53 -5.49 -4.51
C GLU A 212 -12.85 -4.13 -3.89
N THR A 213 -12.78 -3.04 -4.67
CA THR A 213 -13.05 -1.69 -4.17
C THR A 213 -14.48 -1.23 -4.45
N GLY A 214 -15.23 -1.93 -5.31
CA GLY A 214 -16.55 -1.50 -5.77
C GLY A 214 -16.51 -0.25 -6.64
N ALA A 215 -15.39 -0.04 -7.34
CA ALA A 215 -15.14 1.12 -8.21
C ALA A 215 -15.46 0.81 -9.68
#